data_AF-A0A2E4XPL3-F1
#
_entry.id   AF-A0A2E4XPL3-F1
#
_cell.length_a   1.000
_cell.length_b   1.000
_cell.length_c   1.000
_cell.angle_alpha   90.00
_cell.angle_beta   90.00
_cell.angle_gamma   90.00
#
_symmetry.space_group_name_H-M   'P 1'
#
loop_
_entity.id
_entity.type
_entity.pdbx_description
1 polymer ?
#
loop_
_entity_poly.entity_id
_entity_poly.type
_entity_poly.pdbx_seq_one_letter_code
_entity_poly.pdbx_strand_id
1 'polypeptide(L)'
;MPKFERDSKIRVHVVAVGTGQAIRNARNGDGDVLLVHAKEDEQKFVDAGYGTERLDVMYNDFVIVGTPDDPAAIAGMTSAPRALAKIAKKRVVFASRGDDSGTHKKELKLWRQAGVDPAPDSGKWYRETGSGMGTTLNIGIGMNAYVLSDRATWISFGNKTNHKILVEGDTALHNQYGVISINAAKHPRVNARDAQTFVDWITGPRGQAAIREFKPGGTQLFFPNARPR
;
A
#
# COMPACT_ATOMS: atom_id res chain seq x y z
N MET A 1 -16.03 -6.67 6.30
CA MET A 1 -16.24 -7.33 7.61
C MET A 1 -17.67 -7.82 7.82
N PRO A 2 -18.75 -7.04 7.61
CA PRO A 2 -20.12 -7.50 7.90
C PRO A 2 -20.54 -8.81 7.19
N LYS A 3 -20.00 -9.08 6.00
CA LYS A 3 -20.22 -10.35 5.28
C LYS A 3 -19.60 -11.54 6.03
N PHE A 4 -18.34 -11.44 6.46
CA PHE A 4 -17.66 -12.49 7.22
C PHE A 4 -18.36 -12.79 8.55
N GLU A 5 -18.70 -11.75 9.33
CA GLU A 5 -19.33 -11.94 10.64
C GLU A 5 -20.72 -12.61 10.50
N ARG A 6 -21.47 -12.29 9.45
CA ARG A 6 -22.75 -12.96 9.16
C ARG A 6 -22.57 -14.42 8.79
N ASP A 7 -21.56 -14.74 7.98
CA ASP A 7 -21.28 -16.09 7.47
C ASP A 7 -20.73 -17.01 8.57
N SER A 8 -19.83 -16.50 9.41
CA SER A 8 -19.08 -17.30 10.39
C SER A 8 -19.61 -17.20 11.83
N LYS A 9 -20.41 -16.16 12.13
CA LYS A 9 -20.80 -15.77 13.50
C LYS A 9 -19.63 -15.35 14.40
N ILE A 10 -18.45 -15.13 13.84
CA ILE A 10 -17.27 -14.61 14.53
C ILE A 10 -17.29 -13.08 14.46
N ARG A 11 -17.13 -12.40 15.60
CA ARG A 11 -17.03 -10.94 15.67
C ARG A 11 -15.59 -10.51 15.39
N VAL A 12 -15.39 -9.49 14.56
CA VAL A 12 -14.08 -8.97 14.19
C VAL A 12 -13.87 -7.59 14.81
N HIS A 13 -12.79 -7.46 15.59
CA HIS A 13 -12.33 -6.17 16.11
C HIS A 13 -11.13 -5.70 15.28
N VAL A 14 -11.27 -4.55 14.61
CA VAL A 14 -10.22 -4.00 13.74
C VAL A 14 -9.46 -2.90 14.47
N VAL A 15 -8.14 -3.05 14.58
CA VAL A 15 -7.22 -2.02 15.07
C VAL A 15 -6.42 -1.49 13.89
N ALA A 16 -6.80 -0.32 13.37
CA ALA A 16 -6.13 0.31 12.24
C ALA A 16 -4.97 1.20 12.73
N VAL A 17 -3.74 0.78 12.45
CA VAL A 17 -2.50 1.50 12.77
C VAL A 17 -1.52 1.39 11.60
N GLY A 18 -0.45 2.19 11.60
CA GLY A 18 0.60 2.09 10.58
C GLY A 18 1.28 0.71 10.59
N THR A 19 1.75 0.25 9.43
CA THR A 19 2.29 -1.12 9.24
C THR A 19 3.32 -1.53 10.28
N GLY A 20 4.25 -0.63 10.64
CA GLY A 20 5.24 -0.91 11.67
C GLY A 20 4.62 -1.18 13.05
N GLN A 21 3.59 -0.41 13.43
CA GLN A 21 2.85 -0.64 14.68
C GLN A 21 2.01 -1.92 14.61
N ALA A 22 1.36 -2.19 13.48
CA ALA A 22 0.56 -3.42 13.30
C ALA A 22 1.44 -4.67 13.47
N ILE A 23 2.63 -4.68 12.88
CA ILE A 23 3.60 -5.77 13.05
C ILE A 23 4.08 -5.87 14.50
N ARG A 24 4.33 -4.74 15.19
CA ARG A 24 4.69 -4.76 16.62
C ARG A 24 3.59 -5.36 17.50
N ASN A 25 2.34 -4.93 17.32
CA ASN A 25 1.18 -5.49 18.02
C ASN A 25 1.06 -7.00 17.78
N ALA A 26 1.19 -7.43 16.52
CA ALA A 26 1.18 -8.84 16.15
C ALA A 26 2.32 -9.64 16.80
N ARG A 27 3.52 -9.08 16.90
CA ARG A 27 4.67 -9.71 17.61
C ARG A 27 4.45 -9.84 19.12
N ASN A 28 3.64 -8.97 19.70
CA ASN A 28 3.28 -9.02 21.12
C ASN A 28 2.10 -9.98 21.39
N GLY A 29 1.43 -10.48 20.33
CA GLY A 29 0.21 -11.26 20.45
C GLY A 29 -1.04 -10.43 20.75
N ASP A 30 -1.02 -9.12 20.44
CA ASP A 30 -2.14 -8.19 20.66
C ASP A 30 -3.23 -8.29 19.56
N GLY A 31 -3.24 -9.39 18.81
CA GLY A 31 -4.22 -9.69 17.76
C GLY A 31 -4.04 -11.12 17.26
N ASP A 32 -5.04 -11.63 16.55
CA ASP A 32 -5.06 -13.02 16.07
C ASP A 32 -4.67 -13.15 14.59
N VAL A 33 -4.86 -12.08 13.82
CA VAL A 33 -4.56 -11.98 12.38
C VAL A 33 -3.89 -10.64 12.08
N LEU A 34 -2.84 -10.67 11.28
CA LEU A 34 -2.19 -9.50 10.70
C LEU A 34 -2.58 -9.38 9.22
N LEU A 35 -3.17 -8.25 8.83
CA LEU A 35 -3.49 -7.91 7.44
C LEU A 35 -2.80 -6.59 7.08
N VAL A 36 -1.66 -6.65 6.41
CA VAL A 36 -0.84 -5.48 6.05
C VAL A 36 -0.36 -5.57 4.59
N HIS A 37 0.45 -4.61 4.15
CA HIS A 37 0.87 -4.44 2.75
C HIS A 37 2.37 -4.12 2.62
N ALA A 38 3.20 -4.84 3.37
CA ALA A 38 4.65 -4.74 3.38
C ALA A 38 5.29 -6.13 3.29
N LYS A 39 5.23 -6.74 2.10
CA LYS A 39 5.67 -8.11 1.82
C LYS A 39 7.03 -8.50 2.42
N GLU A 40 8.02 -7.62 2.37
CA GLU A 40 9.36 -7.88 2.92
C GLU A 40 9.35 -7.93 4.46
N ASP A 41 8.61 -7.04 5.12
CA ASP A 41 8.48 -7.01 6.58
C ASP A 41 7.56 -8.16 7.07
N GLU A 42 6.54 -8.51 6.29
CA GLU A 42 5.67 -9.68 6.48
C GLU A 42 6.44 -10.99 6.42
N GLN A 43 7.32 -11.15 5.42
CA GLN A 43 8.13 -12.36 5.29
C GLN A 43 9.09 -12.51 6.48
N LYS A 44 9.79 -11.43 6.86
CA LYS A 44 10.64 -11.42 8.07
C LYS A 44 9.87 -11.77 9.34
N PHE A 45 8.60 -11.35 9.44
CA PHE A 45 7.75 -11.66 10.58
C PHE A 45 7.41 -13.16 10.65
N VAL A 46 7.11 -13.79 9.51
CA VAL A 46 6.90 -15.24 9.40
C VAL A 46 8.20 -16.02 9.64
N ASP A 47 9.31 -15.61 9.02
CA ASP A 47 10.62 -16.28 9.15
C ASP A 47 11.13 -16.26 10.60
N ALA A 48 10.82 -15.21 11.36
CA ALA A 48 11.11 -15.13 12.80
C ALA A 48 10.14 -15.94 13.69
N GLY A 49 9.17 -16.62 13.08
CA GLY A 49 8.22 -17.54 13.70
C GLY A 49 7.04 -16.87 14.42
N TYR A 50 6.82 -15.57 14.24
CA TYR A 50 5.69 -14.87 14.88
C TYR A 50 4.36 -15.11 14.17
N GLY A 51 4.39 -15.43 12.88
CA GLY A 51 3.24 -15.83 12.07
C GLY A 51 3.43 -17.23 11.50
N THR A 52 2.33 -17.87 11.08
CA THR A 52 2.37 -19.21 10.50
C THR A 52 2.74 -19.18 9.02
N GLU A 53 1.97 -18.45 8.21
CA GLU A 53 2.14 -18.34 6.77
C GLU A 53 1.64 -16.97 6.30
N ARG A 54 2.25 -16.44 5.24
CA ARG A 54 1.80 -15.24 4.54
C ARG A 54 1.06 -15.62 3.27
N LEU A 55 -0.22 -15.25 3.19
CA LEU A 55 -1.05 -15.45 1.99
C LEU A 55 -1.36 -14.11 1.32
N ASP A 56 -1.22 -14.04 0.00
CA ASP A 56 -1.68 -12.89 -0.78
C ASP A 56 -3.21 -12.85 -0.80
N VAL A 57 -3.80 -11.67 -0.60
CA VAL A 57 -5.26 -11.48 -0.53
C VAL A 57 -5.78 -10.65 -1.68
N MET A 58 -5.22 -9.46 -1.82
CA MET A 58 -5.64 -8.45 -2.79
C MET A 58 -4.52 -7.44 -2.98
N TYR A 59 -4.59 -6.63 -4.02
CA TYR A 59 -3.77 -5.44 -4.13
C TYR A 59 -4.64 -4.23 -4.44
N ASN A 60 -4.25 -3.06 -3.95
CA ASN A 60 -4.53 -1.82 -4.67
C ASN A 60 -3.26 -1.38 -5.40
N ASP A 61 -3.27 -0.21 -5.99
CA ASP A 61 -2.12 0.32 -6.71
C ASP A 61 -1.77 1.74 -6.27
N PHE A 62 -0.51 2.06 -6.51
CA PHE A 62 -0.01 3.42 -6.49
C PHE A 62 -0.17 4.05 -7.87
N VAL A 63 -0.21 5.37 -7.89
CA VAL A 63 -0.25 6.20 -9.09
C VAL A 63 0.76 7.34 -8.95
N ILE A 64 1.36 7.75 -10.07
CA ILE A 64 2.12 9.01 -10.11
C ILE A 64 1.19 10.08 -10.63
N VAL A 65 0.99 11.13 -9.83
CA VAL A 65 0.16 12.27 -10.17
C VAL A 65 1.03 13.49 -10.45
N GLY A 66 0.53 14.40 -11.28
CA GLY A 66 1.21 15.64 -11.66
C GLY A 66 0.30 16.54 -12.50
N THR A 67 0.81 17.70 -12.90
CA THR A 67 0.07 18.65 -13.75
C THR A 67 -0.02 18.16 -15.21
N PRO A 68 -0.99 18.65 -15.99
CA PRO A 68 -1.09 18.34 -17.42
C PRO A 68 0.07 18.84 -18.26
N ASP A 69 0.78 19.88 -17.80
CA ASP A 69 1.98 20.42 -18.46
C ASP A 69 3.10 19.38 -18.58
N ASP A 70 3.13 18.42 -17.64
CA ASP A 70 3.99 17.24 -17.65
C ASP A 70 5.43 17.52 -18.15
N PRO A 71 6.20 18.39 -17.48
CA PRO A 71 7.53 18.79 -17.92
C PRO A 71 8.52 17.61 -18.05
N ALA A 72 8.31 16.50 -17.35
CA ALA A 72 9.09 15.27 -17.50
C ALA A 72 8.65 14.38 -18.69
N ALA A 73 7.51 14.66 -19.31
CA ALA A 73 6.91 13.88 -20.40
C ALA A 73 6.73 12.40 -20.01
N ILE A 74 6.02 12.17 -18.89
CA ILE A 74 5.73 10.84 -18.33
C ILE A 74 4.28 10.39 -18.53
N ALA A 75 3.38 11.28 -18.94
CA ALA A 75 1.97 10.97 -19.12
C ALA A 75 1.77 9.77 -20.08
N GLY A 76 1.01 8.78 -19.65
CA GLY A 76 0.71 7.58 -20.43
C GLY A 76 1.84 6.54 -20.47
N MET A 77 2.95 6.76 -19.76
CA MET A 77 3.98 5.73 -19.63
C MET A 77 3.45 4.53 -18.85
N THR A 78 3.81 3.33 -19.29
CA THR A 78 3.41 2.04 -18.66
C THR A 78 4.46 1.48 -17.70
N SER A 79 5.59 2.19 -17.53
CA SER A 79 6.66 1.81 -16.61
C SER A 79 6.95 2.95 -15.63
N ALA A 80 6.58 2.74 -14.37
CA ALA A 80 6.81 3.69 -13.28
C ALA A 80 8.29 3.93 -12.99
N PRO A 81 9.17 2.90 -12.92
CA PRO A 81 10.62 3.15 -12.78
C PRO A 81 11.18 4.00 -13.93
N ARG A 82 10.76 3.78 -15.18
CA ARG A 82 11.20 4.63 -16.31
C ARG A 82 10.67 6.05 -16.22
N ALA A 83 9.45 6.24 -15.73
CA ALA A 83 8.89 7.57 -15.48
C ALA A 83 9.69 8.31 -14.39
N LEU A 84 9.99 7.65 -13.28
CA LEU A 84 10.84 8.20 -12.22
C LEU A 84 12.24 8.58 -12.74
N ALA A 85 12.87 7.71 -13.53
CA ALA A 85 14.16 8.02 -14.16
C ALA A 85 14.10 9.29 -15.03
N LYS A 86 13.00 9.53 -15.77
CA LYS A 86 12.80 10.76 -16.54
C LYS A 86 12.64 11.99 -15.64
N ILE A 87 11.85 11.89 -14.56
CA ILE A 87 11.68 12.98 -13.57
C ILE A 87 13.04 13.39 -13.02
N ALA A 88 13.85 12.41 -12.56
CA ALA A 88 15.18 12.64 -12.03
C ALA A 88 16.14 13.25 -13.08
N LYS A 89 16.15 12.71 -14.31
CA LYS A 89 17.00 13.22 -15.41
C LYS A 89 16.71 14.69 -15.72
N LYS A 90 15.43 15.09 -15.70
CA LYS A 90 15.03 16.48 -15.94
C LYS A 90 15.04 17.34 -14.66
N ARG A 91 15.32 16.74 -13.50
CA ARG A 91 15.28 17.38 -12.18
C ARG A 91 13.98 18.14 -11.93
N VAL A 92 12.84 17.58 -12.37
CA VAL A 92 11.52 18.17 -12.06
C VAL A 92 11.17 17.84 -10.61
N VAL A 93 10.51 18.78 -9.94
CA VAL A 93 10.12 18.61 -8.54
C VAL A 93 9.27 17.36 -8.34
N PHE A 94 9.69 16.53 -7.40
CA PHE A 94 8.98 15.36 -6.91
C PHE A 94 8.80 15.50 -5.40
N ALA A 95 7.57 15.46 -4.91
CA ALA A 95 7.29 15.49 -3.48
C ALA A 95 7.22 14.07 -2.92
N SER A 96 8.17 13.76 -2.05
CA SER A 96 8.25 12.52 -1.30
C SER A 96 7.63 12.68 0.09
N ARG A 97 7.02 11.62 0.59
CA ARG A 97 6.50 11.56 1.96
C ARG A 97 7.61 11.76 3.00
N GLY A 98 8.78 11.16 2.79
CA GLY A 98 9.91 11.23 3.74
C GLY A 98 9.57 10.81 5.18
N ASP A 99 8.58 9.93 5.38
CA ASP A 99 7.96 9.66 6.70
C ASP A 99 8.08 8.18 7.15
N ASP A 100 8.95 7.40 6.50
CA ASP A 100 9.15 5.95 6.72
C ASP A 100 7.90 5.07 6.61
N SER A 101 6.82 5.59 6.03
CA SER A 101 5.60 4.85 5.76
C SER A 101 5.76 3.77 4.68
N GLY A 102 4.73 2.94 4.53
CA GLY A 102 4.64 1.99 3.41
C GLY A 102 4.75 2.67 2.03
N THR A 103 4.14 3.85 1.86
CA THR A 103 4.26 4.63 0.61
C THR A 103 5.68 5.14 0.41
N HIS A 104 6.34 5.67 1.45
CA HIS A 104 7.72 6.12 1.36
C HIS A 104 8.66 4.95 0.99
N LYS A 105 8.53 3.80 1.67
CA LYS A 105 9.29 2.60 1.33
C LYS A 105 9.05 2.12 -0.10
N LYS A 106 7.81 2.19 -0.58
CA LYS A 106 7.45 1.85 -1.97
C LYS A 106 8.14 2.78 -2.96
N GLU A 107 8.08 4.08 -2.71
CA GLU A 107 8.72 5.10 -3.53
C GLU A 107 10.23 4.86 -3.64
N LEU A 108 10.93 4.67 -2.50
CA LEU A 108 12.36 4.34 -2.47
C LEU A 108 12.70 3.05 -3.21
N LYS A 109 11.78 2.06 -3.23
CA LYS A 109 11.95 0.84 -4.03
C LYS A 109 11.84 1.13 -5.53
N LEU A 110 10.90 1.97 -5.93
CA LEU A 110 10.74 2.38 -7.34
C LEU A 110 11.95 3.21 -7.83
N TRP A 111 12.49 4.11 -6.99
CA TRP A 111 13.72 4.84 -7.29
C TRP A 111 14.91 3.90 -7.53
N ARG A 112 15.09 2.91 -6.64
CA ARG A 112 16.13 1.86 -6.82
C ARG A 112 15.94 1.06 -8.10
N GLN A 113 14.71 0.69 -8.44
CA GLN A 113 14.39 0.02 -9.71
C GLN A 113 14.64 0.90 -10.94
N ALA A 114 14.54 2.23 -10.78
CA ALA A 114 14.89 3.20 -11.80
C ALA A 114 16.41 3.42 -11.95
N GLY A 115 17.22 2.82 -11.06
CA GLY A 115 18.66 3.06 -11.00
C GLY A 115 19.02 4.46 -10.51
N VAL A 116 18.14 5.09 -9.72
CA VAL A 116 18.29 6.45 -9.22
C VAL A 116 18.32 6.43 -7.70
N ASP A 117 19.30 7.10 -7.10
CA ASP A 117 19.28 7.49 -5.69
C ASP A 117 18.95 8.99 -5.59
N PRO A 118 17.75 9.35 -5.10
CA PRO A 118 17.36 10.75 -4.99
C PRO A 118 17.88 11.43 -3.71
N ALA A 119 18.42 10.68 -2.74
CA ALA A 119 18.80 11.21 -1.43
C ALA A 119 19.84 12.36 -1.50
N PRO A 120 20.87 12.33 -2.37
CA PRO A 120 21.81 13.45 -2.53
C PRO A 120 21.18 14.75 -3.07
N ASP A 121 19.97 14.66 -3.65
CA ASP A 121 19.19 15.79 -4.15
C ASP A 121 18.00 16.15 -3.24
N SER A 122 17.95 15.60 -2.02
CA SER A 122 16.97 16.01 -1.01
C SER A 122 17.06 17.52 -0.75
N GLY A 123 15.88 18.17 -0.68
CA GLY A 123 15.76 19.62 -0.57
C GLY A 123 15.98 20.39 -1.88
N LYS A 124 16.15 19.70 -3.03
CA LYS A 124 16.29 20.31 -4.37
C LYS A 124 15.10 19.96 -5.26
N TRP A 125 15.26 19.02 -6.19
CA TRP A 125 14.14 18.53 -6.99
C TRP A 125 13.41 17.40 -6.25
N TYR A 126 14.10 16.66 -5.39
CA TYR A 126 13.49 15.69 -4.49
C TYR A 126 13.11 16.38 -3.17
N ARG A 127 11.80 16.51 -2.91
CA ARG A 127 11.25 17.28 -1.79
C ARG A 127 10.62 16.35 -0.77
N GLU A 128 11.35 16.03 0.28
CA GLU A 128 10.82 15.24 1.40
C GLU A 128 10.00 16.13 2.33
N THR A 129 8.74 15.76 2.56
CA THR A 129 7.79 16.54 3.38
C THR A 129 7.78 16.13 4.85
N GLY A 130 8.31 14.95 5.18
CA GLY A 130 8.24 14.36 6.53
C GLY A 130 6.82 14.17 7.04
N SER A 131 5.84 14.04 6.14
CA SER A 131 4.42 14.20 6.44
C SER A 131 3.55 13.10 5.84
N GLY A 132 2.35 12.93 6.40
CA GLY A 132 1.35 12.01 5.85
C GLY A 132 0.90 12.36 4.42
N MET A 133 0.15 11.44 3.79
CA MET A 133 -0.20 11.54 2.37
C MET A 133 -1.01 12.79 2.00
N GLY A 134 -2.00 13.18 2.80
CA GLY A 134 -2.82 14.37 2.52
C GLY A 134 -2.00 15.67 2.52
N THR A 135 -1.12 15.84 3.50
CA THR A 135 -0.20 16.99 3.56
C THR A 135 0.80 16.96 2.40
N THR A 136 1.36 15.79 2.09
CA THR A 136 2.30 15.62 0.97
C THR A 136 1.65 15.96 -0.37
N LEU A 137 0.39 15.55 -0.60
CA LEU A 137 -0.37 15.90 -1.79
C LEU A 137 -0.61 17.42 -1.87
N ASN A 138 -1.05 18.07 -0.79
CA ASN A 138 -1.24 19.53 -0.77
C ASN A 138 0.06 20.28 -1.09
N ILE A 139 1.18 19.89 -0.47
CA ILE A 139 2.49 20.50 -0.72
C ILE A 139 2.92 20.25 -2.17
N GLY A 140 2.82 19.02 -2.65
CA GLY A 140 3.18 18.65 -4.02
C GLY A 140 2.35 19.43 -5.05
N ILE A 141 1.06 19.61 -4.81
CA ILE A 141 0.18 20.41 -5.67
C ILE A 141 0.58 21.89 -5.66
N GLY A 142 0.83 22.48 -4.48
CA GLY A 142 1.29 23.86 -4.37
C GLY A 142 2.62 24.14 -5.09
N MET A 143 3.46 23.13 -5.25
CA MET A 143 4.74 23.21 -5.98
C MET A 143 4.67 22.77 -7.44
N ASN A 144 3.49 22.38 -7.95
CA ASN A 144 3.35 21.71 -9.25
C ASN A 144 4.28 20.48 -9.40
N ALA A 145 4.51 19.77 -8.30
CA ALA A 145 5.39 18.61 -8.24
C ALA A 145 4.66 17.33 -8.67
N TYR A 146 5.44 16.34 -9.09
CA TYR A 146 4.99 14.95 -9.16
C TYR A 146 4.89 14.36 -7.75
N VAL A 147 3.93 13.47 -7.53
CA VAL A 147 3.74 12.76 -6.25
C VAL A 147 3.37 11.31 -6.50
N LEU A 148 3.93 10.38 -5.72
CA LEU A 148 3.43 9.01 -5.66
C LEU A 148 2.35 8.92 -4.57
N SER A 149 1.15 8.45 -4.93
CA SER A 149 0.03 8.27 -4.01
C SER A 149 -0.63 6.92 -4.21
N ASP A 150 -1.20 6.33 -3.15
CA ASP A 150 -2.15 5.24 -3.37
C ASP A 150 -3.41 5.79 -4.07
N ARG A 151 -4.01 4.97 -4.94
CA ARG A 151 -5.16 5.38 -5.75
C ARG A 151 -6.37 5.76 -4.90
N ALA A 152 -6.61 5.04 -3.81
CA ALA A 152 -7.75 5.30 -2.92
C ALA A 152 -7.65 6.70 -2.29
N THR A 153 -6.49 7.04 -1.72
CA THR A 153 -6.21 8.37 -1.20
C THR A 153 -6.40 9.41 -2.30
N TRP A 154 -5.79 9.22 -3.48
CA TRP A 154 -5.94 10.15 -4.60
C TRP A 154 -7.40 10.39 -4.97
N ILE A 155 -8.21 9.34 -5.10
CA ILE A 155 -9.64 9.46 -5.43
C ILE A 155 -10.37 10.28 -4.35
N SER A 156 -10.17 9.95 -3.07
CA SER A 156 -10.82 10.66 -1.95
C SER A 156 -10.30 12.08 -1.70
N PHE A 157 -9.11 12.41 -2.20
CA PHE A 157 -8.45 13.67 -1.90
C PHE A 157 -9.15 14.84 -2.60
N GLY A 158 -9.69 15.80 -1.85
CA GLY A 158 -10.53 16.85 -2.43
C GLY A 158 -9.77 17.88 -3.25
N ASN A 159 -8.59 18.31 -2.78
CA ASN A 159 -7.87 19.44 -3.37
C ASN A 159 -6.95 19.01 -4.53
N LYS A 160 -7.51 18.57 -5.66
CA LYS A 160 -6.70 18.10 -6.81
C LYS A 160 -6.18 19.24 -7.70
N THR A 161 -6.79 20.42 -7.66
CA THR A 161 -6.54 21.51 -8.62
C THR A 161 -6.57 20.99 -10.08
N ASN A 162 -5.49 21.13 -10.85
CA ASN A 162 -5.36 20.58 -12.19
C ASN A 162 -4.54 19.26 -12.23
N HIS A 163 -4.05 18.75 -11.11
CA HIS A 163 -3.31 17.49 -11.07
C HIS A 163 -4.20 16.31 -11.48
N LYS A 164 -3.60 15.38 -12.22
CA LYS A 164 -4.23 14.14 -12.68
C LYS A 164 -3.27 12.98 -12.54
N ILE A 165 -3.78 11.76 -12.69
CA ILE A 165 -2.95 10.57 -12.83
C ILE A 165 -2.21 10.67 -14.17
N LEU A 166 -0.89 10.50 -14.13
CA LEU A 166 -0.04 10.52 -15.31
C LEU A 166 0.54 9.13 -15.62
N VAL A 167 0.81 8.34 -14.58
CA VAL A 167 1.33 6.96 -14.70
C VAL A 167 0.56 6.05 -13.75
N GLU A 168 0.07 4.95 -14.29
CA GLU A 168 -0.68 3.90 -13.59
C GLU A 168 -0.53 2.55 -14.33
N GLY A 169 -1.00 1.47 -13.71
CA GLY A 169 -1.10 0.15 -14.35
C GLY A 169 0.20 -0.65 -14.45
N ASP A 170 1.34 -0.08 -14.07
CA ASP A 170 2.59 -0.84 -13.91
C ASP A 170 2.45 -1.81 -12.72
N THR A 171 2.80 -3.09 -12.92
CA THR A 171 2.90 -4.08 -11.84
C THR A 171 3.83 -3.63 -10.71
N ALA A 172 4.84 -2.82 -11.01
CA ALA A 172 5.71 -2.21 -10.02
C ALA A 172 4.96 -1.24 -9.09
N LEU A 173 3.77 -0.75 -9.46
CA LEU A 173 2.90 0.08 -8.64
C LEU A 173 1.93 -0.74 -7.77
N HIS A 174 1.87 -2.06 -7.90
CA HIS A 174 0.99 -2.88 -7.05
C HIS A 174 1.40 -2.76 -5.58
N ASN A 175 0.40 -2.57 -4.73
CA ASN A 175 0.51 -2.54 -3.29
C ASN A 175 -0.21 -3.78 -2.73
N GLN A 176 0.56 -4.86 -2.63
CA GLN A 176 0.06 -6.18 -2.29
C GLN A 176 -0.26 -6.27 -0.80
N TYR A 177 -1.49 -6.65 -0.47
CA TYR A 177 -1.91 -7.01 0.87
C TYR A 177 -1.69 -8.50 1.12
N GLY A 178 -1.10 -8.80 2.28
CA GLY A 178 -0.93 -10.15 2.80
C GLY A 178 -1.70 -10.33 4.11
N VAL A 179 -2.25 -11.53 4.30
CA VAL A 179 -2.83 -11.97 5.58
C VAL A 179 -1.94 -13.03 6.22
N ILE A 180 -1.77 -12.93 7.55
CA ILE A 180 -0.93 -13.81 8.35
C ILE A 180 -1.66 -14.13 9.65
N SER A 181 -1.83 -15.42 9.96
CA SER A 181 -2.29 -15.85 11.30
C SER A 181 -1.13 -15.78 12.29
N ILE A 182 -1.40 -15.29 13.50
CA ILE A 182 -0.39 -15.23 14.56
C ILE A 182 -0.10 -16.62 15.10
N ASN A 183 1.17 -16.92 15.36
CA ASN A 183 1.62 -18.25 15.74
C ASN A 183 1.23 -18.58 17.20
N ALA A 184 0.26 -19.48 17.38
CA ALA A 184 -0.21 -19.93 18.69
C ALA A 184 0.88 -20.62 19.53
N ALA A 185 1.91 -21.21 18.91
CA ALA A 185 3.03 -21.80 19.65
C ALA A 185 3.85 -20.74 20.40
N LYS A 186 3.91 -19.50 19.88
CA LYS A 186 4.53 -18.36 20.58
C LYS A 186 3.55 -17.59 21.45
N HIS A 187 2.28 -17.49 21.03
CA HIS A 187 1.24 -16.77 21.74
C HIS A 187 0.05 -17.68 22.03
N PRO A 188 0.06 -18.47 23.12
CA PRO A 188 -0.99 -19.48 23.37
C PRO A 188 -2.40 -18.93 23.58
N ARG A 189 -2.54 -17.61 23.80
CA ARG A 189 -3.82 -16.93 24.03
C ARG A 189 -4.51 -16.44 22.76
N VAL A 190 -3.86 -16.52 21.60
CA VAL A 190 -4.48 -16.10 20.34
C VAL A 190 -5.59 -17.06 19.94
N ASN A 191 -6.65 -16.53 19.36
CA ASN A 191 -7.79 -17.29 18.88
C ASN A 191 -7.48 -17.92 17.51
N ALA A 192 -6.57 -18.90 17.50
CA ALA A 192 -6.01 -19.48 16.28
C ALA A 192 -7.06 -20.11 15.36
N ARG A 193 -8.13 -20.70 15.93
CA ARG A 193 -9.20 -21.33 15.16
C ARG A 193 -10.02 -20.28 14.38
N ASP A 194 -10.41 -19.21 15.05
CA ASP A 194 -11.20 -18.15 14.42
C ASP A 194 -10.35 -17.33 13.45
N ALA A 195 -9.06 -17.13 13.77
CA ALA A 195 -8.07 -16.56 12.88
C ALA A 195 -7.97 -17.35 11.57
N GLN A 196 -7.82 -18.68 11.65
CA GLN A 196 -7.75 -19.53 10.47
C GLN A 196 -9.07 -19.48 9.66
N THR A 197 -10.22 -19.48 10.36
CA THR A 197 -11.53 -19.33 9.71
C THR A 197 -11.63 -18.01 8.93
N PHE A 198 -11.10 -16.92 9.47
CA PHE A 198 -11.03 -15.63 8.77
C PHE A 198 -10.09 -15.68 7.57
N VAL A 199 -8.90 -16.27 7.74
CA VAL A 199 -7.91 -16.43 6.66
C VAL A 199 -8.50 -17.22 5.50
N ASP A 200 -9.11 -18.37 5.77
CA ASP A 200 -9.71 -19.21 4.74
C ASP A 200 -10.89 -18.52 4.05
N TRP A 201 -11.69 -17.75 4.78
CA TRP A 201 -12.79 -16.97 4.19
C TRP A 201 -12.26 -15.86 3.28
N ILE A 202 -11.26 -15.09 3.71
CA ILE A 202 -10.77 -13.91 2.96
C ILE A 202 -9.98 -14.32 1.71
N THR A 203 -9.26 -15.44 1.75
CA THR A 203 -8.56 -16.01 0.57
C THR A 203 -9.46 -16.89 -0.29
N GLY A 204 -10.57 -17.38 0.26
CA GLY A 204 -11.53 -18.22 -0.45
C GLY A 204 -12.48 -17.46 -1.40
N PRO A 205 -13.31 -18.18 -2.18
CA PRO A 205 -14.17 -17.59 -3.21
C PRO A 205 -15.10 -16.50 -2.71
N ARG A 206 -15.66 -16.64 -1.49
CA ARG A 206 -16.57 -15.65 -0.90
C ARG A 206 -15.86 -14.35 -0.53
N GLY A 207 -14.70 -14.45 0.12
CA GLY A 207 -13.89 -13.27 0.46
C GLY A 207 -13.38 -12.55 -0.78
N GLN A 208 -12.85 -13.29 -1.75
CA GLN A 208 -12.37 -12.73 -3.01
C GLN A 208 -13.51 -12.07 -3.83
N ALA A 209 -14.71 -12.65 -3.85
CA ALA A 209 -15.89 -12.01 -4.44
C ALA A 209 -16.30 -10.74 -3.68
N ALA A 210 -16.29 -10.77 -2.34
CA ALA A 210 -16.58 -9.59 -1.53
C ALA A 210 -15.60 -8.44 -1.75
N ILE A 211 -14.31 -8.74 -1.96
CA ILE A 211 -13.27 -7.76 -2.33
C ILE A 211 -13.57 -7.20 -3.73
N ARG A 212 -13.89 -8.06 -4.70
CA ARG A 212 -14.23 -7.63 -6.07
C ARG A 212 -15.42 -6.68 -6.11
N GLU A 213 -16.44 -6.92 -5.29
CA GLU A 213 -17.66 -6.12 -5.23
C GLU A 213 -17.47 -4.78 -4.50
N PHE A 214 -16.37 -4.59 -3.77
CA PHE A 214 -16.13 -3.36 -3.03
C PHE A 214 -15.76 -2.20 -3.97
N LYS A 215 -16.78 -1.40 -4.32
CA LYS A 215 -16.69 -0.28 -5.26
C LYS A 215 -17.27 1.01 -4.67
N PRO A 216 -16.59 1.67 -3.71
CA PRO A 216 -17.05 2.97 -3.21
C PRO A 216 -17.09 3.98 -4.37
N GLY A 217 -18.22 4.69 -4.52
CA GLY A 217 -18.43 5.62 -5.63
C GLY A 217 -18.33 4.96 -7.01
N GLY A 218 -18.64 3.67 -7.13
CA GLY A 218 -18.58 2.92 -8.39
C GLY A 218 -17.18 2.53 -8.86
N THR A 219 -16.12 2.91 -8.13
CA THR A 219 -14.73 2.68 -8.55
C THR A 219 -14.14 1.44 -7.87
N GLN A 220 -13.52 0.56 -8.66
CA GLN A 220 -12.75 -0.57 -8.13
C GLN A 220 -11.48 -0.07 -7.44
N LEU A 221 -11.34 -0.30 -6.13
CA LEU A 221 -10.14 0.09 -5.37
C LEU A 221 -9.18 -1.06 -5.10
N PHE A 222 -9.70 -2.28 -4.97
CA PHE A 222 -8.92 -3.47 -4.64
C PHE A 222 -9.18 -4.58 -5.66
N PHE A 223 -8.13 -5.30 -6.03
CA PHE A 223 -8.17 -6.39 -6.98
C PHE A 223 -7.83 -7.69 -6.25
N PRO A 224 -8.79 -8.63 -6.14
CA PRO A 224 -8.56 -9.90 -5.47
C PRO A 224 -7.57 -10.75 -6.26
N ASN A 225 -6.59 -11.35 -5.58
CA ASN A 225 -5.57 -12.18 -6.21
C ASN A 225 -5.06 -13.32 -5.32
N ALA A 226 -5.86 -13.76 -4.33
CA ALA A 226 -5.52 -14.93 -3.56
C ALA A 226 -5.40 -16.16 -4.46
N ARG A 227 -4.38 -16.97 -4.21
CA ARG A 227 -4.21 -18.25 -4.90
C ARG A 227 -5.09 -19.31 -4.25
N PRO A 228 -5.72 -20.20 -5.04
CA PRO A 228 -6.38 -21.38 -4.48
C PRO A 228 -5.37 -22.20 -3.66
N ARG A 229 -5.83 -22.71 -2.52
CA ARG A 229 -5.14 -23.74 -1.74
C ARG A 229 -5.54 -25.12 -2.28
#